data_AF-K2FQT3-F1
#
_entry.id   AF-K2FQT3-F1
#
_cell.length_a   1.000
_cell.length_b   1.000
_cell.length_c   1.000
_cell.angle_alpha   90.00
_cell.angle_beta   90.00
_cell.angle_gamma   90.00
#
_symmetry.space_group_name_H-M   'P 1'
#
loop_
_entity.id
_entity.type
_entity.pdbx_description
1 polymer ?
#
loop_
_entity_poly.entity_id
_entity_poly.type
_entity_poly.pdbx_seq_one_letter_code
_entity_poly.pdbx_strand_id
1 'polypeptide(L)' 'MRVALVYDRVNKFGGAERVLLALHELWPAAPLYSAVYNPKTASWAKNFEVKPSFLQGLPFARSRHE' A
#
# COMPACT_ATOMS: atom_id res chain seq x y z
N MET A 1 -8.56 5.71 -19.04
CA MET A 1 -8.89 4.48 -18.29
C MET A 1 -8.86 4.80 -16.80
N ARG A 2 -9.72 4.19 -15.96
CA ARG A 2 -9.74 4.41 -14.51
C ARG A 2 -9.24 3.14 -13.82
N VAL A 3 -8.05 3.20 -13.23
CA VAL A 3 -7.36 2.07 -12.60
C VAL A 3 -7.14 2.38 -11.12
N ALA A 4 -7.37 1.38 -10.28
CA ALA A 4 -7.03 1.41 -8.86
C ALA A 4 -6.31 0.11 -8.50
N LEU A 5 -5.26 0.22 -7.69
CA LEU A 5 -4.54 -0.94 -7.15
C LEU A 5 -5.08 -1.20 -5.75
N VAL A 6 -5.30 -2.48 -5.42
CA VAL A 6 -5.78 -2.88 -4.09
C VAL A 6 -4.81 -3.91 -3.54
N TYR A 7 -4.27 -3.65 -2.35
CA TYR A 7 -3.31 -4.51 -1.69
C TYR A 7 -3.62 -4.61 -0.20
N ASP A 8 -3.53 -5.80 0.38
CA ASP A 8 -4.01 -6.07 1.73
C ASP A 8 -3.34 -5.15 2.77
N ARG A 9 -2.01 -5.07 2.80
CA ARG A 9 -1.24 -4.29 3.76
C ARG A 9 0.03 -3.71 3.14
N VAL A 10 0.21 -2.41 3.31
CA VAL A 10 1.42 -1.71 2.86
C VAL A 10 2.35 -1.52 4.06
N ASN A 11 3.05 -2.59 4.46
CA ASN A 11 3.90 -2.58 5.66
C ASN A 11 5.22 -3.36 5.53
N LYS A 12 5.41 -4.19 4.50
CA LYS A 12 6.61 -5.02 4.28
C LYS A 12 7.06 -4.87 2.82
N PHE A 13 8.21 -5.46 2.46
CA PHE A 13 8.70 -5.48 1.09
C PHE A 13 9.12 -6.90 0.69
N GLY A 14 8.61 -7.37 -0.43
CA GLY A 14 8.79 -8.71 -0.95
C GLY A 14 8.45 -8.82 -2.44
N GLY A 15 8.01 -9.99 -2.88
CA GLY A 15 7.73 -10.27 -4.29
C GLY A 15 6.50 -9.53 -4.83
N ALA A 16 5.43 -9.49 -4.05
CA ALA A 16 4.19 -8.83 -4.45
C ALA A 16 4.38 -7.31 -4.61
N GLU A 17 5.20 -6.70 -3.75
CA GLU A 17 5.50 -5.26 -3.81
C GLU A 17 6.31 -4.90 -5.06
N ARG A 18 7.19 -5.81 -5.54
CA ARG A 18 7.88 -5.63 -6.83
C ARG A 18 6.89 -5.62 -8.00
N VAL A 19 5.87 -6.49 -7.94
CA VAL A 19 4.79 -6.48 -8.93
C VAL A 19 3.99 -5.17 -8.84
N LEU A 20 3.65 -4.71 -7.63
CA LEU A 20 2.97 -3.43 -7.45
C LEU A 20 3.76 -2.24 -8.02
N LEU A 21 5.08 -2.22 -7.84
CA LEU A 21 5.94 -1.18 -8.42
C LEU A 21 5.90 -1.23 -9.95
N ALA A 22 6.00 -2.41 -10.56
CA ALA A 22 5.86 -2.56 -12.01
C ALA A 22 4.46 -2.13 -12.52
N LEU A 23 3.40 -2.44 -11.78
CA LEU A 23 2.05 -1.97 -12.11
C LEU A 23 1.95 -0.44 -11.99
N HIS A 24 2.66 0.17 -11.04
CA HIS A 24 2.70 1.62 -10.89
C HIS A 24 3.46 2.32 -12.03
N GLU A 25 4.50 1.70 -12.59
CA GLU A 25 5.16 2.21 -13.79
C GLU A 25 4.19 2.28 -14.98
N LEU A 26 3.28 1.30 -15.10
CA LEU A 26 2.24 1.28 -16.14
C LEU A 26 1.09 2.26 -15.85
N TRP A 27 0.72 2.43 -14.58
CA TRP A 27 -0.34 3.34 -14.15
C TRP A 27 0.10 4.25 -13.00
N PRO A 28 0.92 5.29 -13.28
CA PRO A 28 1.47 6.17 -12.23
C PRO A 28 0.40 6.94 -11.45
N ALA A 29 -0.75 7.19 -12.06
CA ALA A 29 -1.87 7.89 -11.43
C ALA A 29 -2.83 6.97 -10.67
N ALA A 30 -2.60 5.65 -10.65
CA ALA A 30 -3.49 4.73 -9.95
C ALA A 30 -3.28 4.82 -8.43
N PRO A 31 -4.33 5.13 -7.64
CA PRO A 31 -4.23 5.10 -6.19
C PRO A 31 -4.06 3.67 -5.68
N LEU A 32 -3.33 3.52 -4.58
CA LEU A 32 -3.13 2.24 -3.89
C LEU A 32 -4.03 2.16 -2.65
N TYR A 33 -5.11 1.41 -2.74
CA TYR A 33 -5.97 1.13 -1.60
C TYR A 33 -5.39 0.00 -0.75
N SER A 34 -5.47 0.15 0.56
CA SER A 34 -5.01 -0.87 1.50
C SER A 34 -5.80 -0.93 2.80
N ALA A 35 -5.78 -2.06 3.50
CA ALA A 35 -6.39 -2.13 4.82
C ALA A 35 -5.63 -1.23 5.80
N VAL A 36 -4.30 -1.32 5.80
CA VAL A 36 -3.39 -0.59 6.69
C VAL A 36 -2.12 -0.20 5.96
N TYR A 37 -1.66 1.02 6.18
CA TYR A 37 -0.39 1.54 5.70
C TYR A 37 0.55 1.90 6.87
N ASN A 38 1.80 1.46 6.79
CA ASN A 38 2.87 1.89 7.69
C ASN A 38 4.02 2.53 6.91
N PRO A 39 4.08 3.88 6.82
CA PRO A 39 5.13 4.58 6.07
C PRO A 39 6.54 4.40 6.64
N LYS A 40 6.67 3.94 7.90
CA LYS A 40 7.97 3.70 8.52
C LYS A 40 8.63 2.42 7.99
N THR A 41 7.83 1.42 7.63
CA THR A 41 8.32 0.10 7.20
C THR A 41 8.12 -0.14 5.70
N ALA A 42 7.19 0.57 5.07
CA ALA A 42 6.92 0.51 3.63
C ALA A 42 7.43 1.76 2.89
N SER A 43 8.73 2.04 2.96
CA SER A 43 9.35 3.18 2.27
C SER A 43 9.21 3.12 0.74
N TRP A 44 9.09 1.92 0.16
CA TRP A 44 8.82 1.68 -1.25
C TRP A 44 7.48 2.27 -1.71
N ALA A 45 6.50 2.37 -0.81
CA ALA A 45 5.16 2.83 -1.13
C ALA A 45 5.04 4.36 -1.22
N LYS A 46 6.13 5.10 -0.95
CA LYS A 46 6.18 6.57 -1.08
C LYS A 46 5.86 7.07 -2.49
N ASN A 47 6.04 6.22 -3.51
CA ASN A 47 5.73 6.55 -4.88
C ASN A 47 4.22 6.49 -5.19
N PHE A 48 3.43 5.87 -4.31
CA PHE A 48 1.99 5.70 -4.50
C PHE A 48 1.19 6.75 -3.73
N GLU A 49 0.04 7.11 -4.29
CA GLU A 49 -1.04 7.73 -3.51
C GLU A 49 -1.75 6.63 -2.70
N VAL A 50 -1.27 6.35 -1.49
CA VAL A 50 -1.80 5.28 -0.63
C VAL A 50 -3.07 5.75 0.11
N LYS A 51 -4.17 4.99 -0.04
CA LYS A 51 -5.48 5.23 0.57
C LYS A 51 -5.83 4.09 1.53
N PRO A 52 -5.45 4.19 2.82
CA PRO A 52 -5.76 3.16 3.78
C PRO A 52 -7.24 3.18 4.20
N SER A 53 -7.76 2.05 4.64
CA SER A 53 -9.14 1.89 5.13
C SER A 53 -9.36 2.50 6.52
N PHE A 54 -10.60 2.44 7.02
CA PHE A 54 -10.94 2.83 8.40
C PHE A 54 -10.16 2.04 9.47
N LEU A 55 -9.68 0.82 9.16
CA LEU A 55 -8.87 0.00 10.07
C LEU A 55 -7.56 0.70 10.46
N GLN A 56 -7.11 1.66 9.66
CA GLN A 56 -5.92 2.47 9.92
C GLN A 56 -5.96 3.22 11.25
N GLY A 57 -7.16 3.56 11.73
CA GLY A 57 -7.42 4.29 12.98
C GLY A 57 -7.52 3.40 14.22
N LEU A 58 -7.59 2.08 14.05
CA LEU A 58 -7.61 1.17 15.19
C LEU A 58 -6.23 1.12 15.88
N PRO A 59 -6.18 1.11 17.22
CA PRO A 59 -4.92 1.01 17.94
C PRO A 59 -4.20 -0.29 17.55
N PHE A 60 -2.88 -0.22 17.37
CA PHE A 60 -2.00 -1.33 16.99
C PHE A 60 -2.19 -1.96 15.60
N ALA A 61 -3.18 -1.52 14.81
CA ALA A 61 -3.41 -2.04 13.46
C ALA A 61 -2.16 -1.96 12.55
N ARG A 62 -1.30 -0.95 12.77
CA ARG A 62 -0.04 -0.72 12.03
C ARG A 62 1.15 -1.56 12.50
N SER A 63 1.09 -2.10 13.72
CA SER A 63 2.29 -2.58 14.43
C SER A 63 2.16 -3.97 15.05
N ARG A 64 0.96 -4.52 15.25
CA ARG A 64 0.75 -5.82 15.92
C ARG A 64 -0.04 -6.83 15.06
N HIS A 65 0.20 -6.85 13.77
CA HIS A 65 -0.42 -7.83 12.86
C HIS A 65 0.59 -8.28 11.81
N GLU A 66 0.59 -9.59 11.54
CA GLU A 66 1.49 -10.24 10.57
C GLU A 66 0.94 -10.20 9.14
#